data_AF-G0UR37-F1
#
_entry.id   AF-G0UR37-F1
#
_cell.length_a   1.000
_cell.length_b   1.000
_cell.length_c   1.000
_cell.angle_alpha   90.00
_cell.angle_beta   90.00
_cell.angle_gamma   90.00
#
_symmetry.space_group_name_H-M   'P 1'
#
loop_
_entity.id
_entity.type
_entity.pdbx_description
1 polymer ?
#
loop_
_entity_poly.entity_id
_entity_poly.type
_entity_poly.pdbx_seq_one_letter_code
_entity_poly.pdbx_strand_id
1 'polypeptide(L)'
;MLKGPIADAIRASVARFPLLHDARADPMPYGTSGFRTVGRLLPPVAARVVYVAVLRMWWGAQRKNNGGLKGCSTGCMVTASHNPSGDNGLKLIDLDGGMLESSWEAVCTQAANAVTGEDLLKVLNDWITLQEILPLKPEDVQNNCPYGAVHLSRDTRPSGADILEALISSLKCIDVSYNDHGILTTPQLHYMVKRANNTQLTGPDAIGVKDFTSALYAKEVLGSFGELLQIVTKGETPRERRQKIVIDAANGVGAVALKSLLKCADECTSGIFSKLFDVDVVHDCVEDITVLNHMCGADFTQKARHPSGETKKWAAANEKPRASCAAGEPQQRREEDEEEEIHYYSLDGDADRVVAFYHDRDAGDDVWWLLDGDRISILYALALRHWVGSEGIKLLDVGVVQTAYANGASTSYIKENLGICVYFSPTGVKNLHPIAHQRDIGAYFESNGHGTVLLNEKAISSKVSSLSPETRQVLSLLPKLVSQVCGDAIADVFACELILLALKMNFRSWVHLYSDVPSTQLKVNVKNPKLITTTPDERRALTPEGLQDAVDEAVSRAMKACPTSAALVRAFARPSGTEPIVRVYTEASDPTVSARLAQDVEKIVVQFCGEP
;
A
#
# COMPACT_ATOMS: atom_id res chain seq x y z
N MET A 1 4.90 35.34 9.18
CA MET A 1 4.07 35.88 8.09
C MET A 1 4.91 36.03 6.83
N LEU A 2 4.41 35.55 5.69
CA LEU A 2 4.96 35.74 4.36
C LEU A 2 4.68 37.18 3.91
N LYS A 3 5.74 37.95 3.63
CA LYS A 3 5.67 39.37 3.23
C LYS A 3 6.79 39.68 2.23
N GLY A 4 6.67 40.84 1.57
CA GLY A 4 7.68 41.34 0.64
C GLY A 4 7.92 40.38 -0.53
N PRO A 5 9.18 40.13 -0.94
CA PRO A 5 9.50 39.37 -2.15
C PRO A 5 8.88 37.97 -2.22
N ILE A 6 8.82 37.25 -1.09
CA ILE A 6 8.21 35.91 -1.04
C ILE A 6 6.71 35.99 -1.33
N ALA A 7 6.01 37.00 -0.78
CA ALA A 7 4.59 37.18 -1.02
C ALA A 7 4.31 37.55 -2.49
N ASP A 8 5.14 38.42 -3.06
CA ASP A 8 5.04 38.81 -4.48
C ASP A 8 5.30 37.62 -5.42
N ALA A 9 6.29 36.79 -5.08
CA ALA A 9 6.58 35.55 -5.81
C ALA A 9 5.41 34.55 -5.78
N ILE A 10 4.76 34.37 -4.63
CA ILE A 10 3.58 33.51 -4.50
C ILE A 10 2.42 34.05 -5.34
N ARG A 11 2.17 35.37 -5.33
CA ARG A 11 1.15 36.00 -6.20
C ARG A 11 1.43 35.76 -7.67
N ALA A 12 2.68 35.94 -8.09
CA ALA A 12 3.09 35.72 -9.47
C ALA A 12 2.94 34.25 -9.89
N SER A 13 3.29 33.31 -9.01
CA SER A 13 3.07 31.87 -9.23
C SER A 13 1.59 31.55 -9.43
N VAL A 14 0.71 32.04 -8.53
CA VAL A 14 -0.73 31.84 -8.63
C VAL A 14 -1.31 32.45 -9.91
N ALA A 15 -0.83 33.63 -10.33
CA ALA A 15 -1.26 34.27 -11.57
C ALA A 15 -0.84 33.48 -12.83
N ARG A 16 0.32 32.80 -12.78
CA ARG A 16 0.80 31.92 -13.87
C ARG A 16 -0.04 30.65 -14.02
N PHE A 17 -0.62 30.16 -12.92
CA PHE A 17 -1.43 28.95 -12.90
C PHE A 17 -2.85 29.24 -12.39
N PRO A 18 -3.74 29.84 -13.22
CA PRO A 18 -5.13 30.06 -12.85
C PRO A 18 -5.87 28.73 -12.65
N LEU A 19 -6.81 28.68 -11.70
CA LEU A 19 -7.61 27.48 -11.46
C LEU A 19 -8.44 27.11 -12.69
N LEU A 20 -8.56 25.80 -12.94
CA LEU A 20 -9.34 25.23 -14.05
C LEU A 20 -10.63 24.56 -13.56
N HIS A 21 -10.93 24.68 -12.27
CA HIS A 21 -12.16 24.25 -11.63
C HIS A 21 -12.81 25.43 -10.89
N ASP A 22 -14.13 25.35 -10.66
CA ASP A 22 -14.85 26.34 -9.85
C ASP A 22 -14.66 26.02 -8.36
N ALA A 23 -13.64 26.60 -7.75
CA ALA A 23 -13.32 26.38 -6.33
C ALA A 23 -14.44 26.81 -5.35
N ARG A 24 -15.43 27.59 -5.78
CA ARG A 24 -16.55 28.01 -4.93
C ARG A 24 -17.73 27.06 -5.04
N ALA A 25 -18.04 26.60 -6.24
CA ALA A 25 -19.14 25.68 -6.49
C ALA A 25 -18.75 24.20 -6.24
N ASP A 26 -17.52 23.82 -6.58
CA ASP A 26 -16.99 22.45 -6.50
C ASP A 26 -15.52 22.47 -6.02
N PRO A 27 -15.28 22.75 -4.73
CA PRO A 27 -13.94 22.78 -4.17
C PRO A 27 -13.30 21.38 -4.20
N MET A 28 -12.03 21.31 -4.60
CA MET A 28 -11.29 20.06 -4.67
C MET A 28 -10.76 19.66 -3.28
N PRO A 29 -11.23 18.56 -2.66
CA PRO A 29 -10.81 18.17 -1.32
C PRO A 29 -9.49 17.38 -1.35
N TYR A 30 -8.66 17.54 -0.30
CA TYR A 30 -7.57 16.63 -0.01
C TYR A 30 -8.12 15.40 0.72
N GLY A 31 -8.21 14.26 0.02
CA GLY A 31 -8.76 13.03 0.58
C GLY A 31 -7.72 12.11 1.21
N THR A 32 -8.14 10.88 1.54
CA THR A 32 -7.27 9.82 2.11
C THR A 32 -6.02 9.59 1.28
N SER A 33 -6.11 9.74 -0.04
CA SER A 33 -5.00 9.54 -0.99
C SER A 33 -4.60 10.83 -1.70
N GLY A 34 -4.73 11.98 -1.03
CA GLY A 34 -4.41 13.30 -1.58
C GLY A 34 -5.49 13.82 -2.54
N PHE A 35 -5.10 14.66 -3.48
CA PHE A 35 -5.97 15.08 -4.57
C PHE A 35 -6.01 14.01 -5.66
N ARG A 36 -7.21 13.71 -6.18
CA ARG A 36 -7.38 12.85 -7.37
C ARG A 36 -8.51 13.39 -8.23
N THR A 37 -8.21 13.61 -9.50
CA THR A 37 -9.15 14.16 -10.49
C THR A 37 -8.58 13.99 -11.90
N VAL A 38 -9.24 14.54 -12.92
CA VAL A 38 -8.71 14.62 -14.28
C VAL A 38 -7.38 15.37 -14.28
N GLY A 39 -6.32 14.76 -14.84
CA GLY A 39 -4.95 15.25 -14.66
C GLY A 39 -4.72 16.70 -15.09
N ARG A 40 -5.44 17.19 -16.12
CA ARG A 40 -5.34 18.58 -16.61
C ARG A 40 -5.73 19.64 -15.58
N LEU A 41 -6.48 19.28 -14.54
CA LEU A 41 -6.93 20.22 -13.50
C LEU A 41 -5.88 20.44 -12.39
N LEU A 42 -4.86 19.58 -12.33
CA LEU A 42 -3.92 19.55 -11.21
C LEU A 42 -2.73 20.53 -11.26
N PRO A 43 -2.22 21.02 -12.41
CA PRO A 43 -1.10 21.96 -12.37
C PRO A 43 -1.37 23.22 -11.51
N PRO A 44 -2.55 23.89 -11.61
CA PRO A 44 -2.89 25.00 -10.71
C PRO A 44 -3.01 24.61 -9.24
N VAL A 45 -3.50 23.40 -8.95
CA VAL A 45 -3.61 22.85 -7.59
C VAL A 45 -2.21 22.61 -7.02
N ALA A 46 -1.32 22.00 -7.79
CA ALA A 46 0.06 21.73 -7.43
C ALA A 46 0.85 23.02 -7.13
N ALA A 47 0.68 24.05 -7.96
CA ALA A 47 1.30 25.36 -7.76
C ALA A 47 0.91 26.05 -6.44
N ARG A 48 -0.23 25.67 -5.85
CA ARG A 48 -0.70 26.19 -4.55
C ARG A 48 -0.25 25.29 -3.39
N VAL A 49 -0.47 23.98 -3.55
CA VAL A 49 -0.30 22.98 -2.48
C VAL A 49 1.17 22.77 -2.11
N VAL A 50 2.09 22.96 -3.05
CA VAL A 50 3.52 22.79 -2.76
C VAL A 50 4.01 23.72 -1.65
N TYR A 51 3.40 24.90 -1.49
CA TYR A 51 3.74 25.80 -0.39
C TYR A 51 3.36 25.21 0.97
N VAL A 52 2.35 24.34 1.06
CA VAL A 52 2.05 23.60 2.29
C VAL A 52 3.17 22.60 2.62
N ALA A 53 3.74 21.93 1.61
CA ALA A 53 4.93 21.08 1.79
C ALA A 53 6.14 21.89 2.29
N VAL A 54 6.33 23.11 1.76
CA VAL A 54 7.36 24.05 2.24
C VAL A 54 7.12 24.46 3.69
N LEU A 55 5.89 24.80 4.07
CA LEU A 55 5.54 25.10 5.47
C LEU A 55 5.82 23.90 6.38
N ARG A 56 5.51 22.69 5.94
CA ARG A 56 5.79 21.45 6.69
C ARG A 56 7.28 21.20 6.85
N MET A 57 8.07 21.46 5.81
CA MET A 57 9.54 21.40 5.88
C MET A 57 10.11 22.42 6.88
N TRP A 58 9.65 23.69 6.84
CA TRP A 58 10.10 24.71 7.80
C TRP A 58 9.71 24.38 9.24
N TRP A 59 8.48 23.89 9.45
CA TRP A 59 8.02 23.39 10.74
C TRP A 59 8.92 22.26 11.27
N GLY A 60 9.31 21.33 10.39
CA GLY A 60 10.23 20.23 10.73
C GLY A 60 11.63 20.73 11.09
N ALA A 61 12.18 21.64 10.28
CA ALA A 61 13.49 22.24 10.50
C ALA A 61 13.58 22.97 11.83
N GLN A 62 12.55 23.74 12.18
CA GLN A 62 12.44 24.46 13.45
C GLN A 62 12.40 23.50 14.65
N ARG A 63 11.67 22.38 14.55
CA ARG A 63 11.52 21.42 15.66
C ARG A 63 12.70 20.46 15.83
N LYS A 64 13.51 20.25 14.79
CA LYS A 64 14.78 19.52 14.90
C LYS A 64 15.71 20.14 15.95
N ASN A 65 15.77 21.46 16.02
CA ASN A 65 16.58 22.19 17.00
C ASN A 65 16.11 21.97 18.46
N ASN A 66 14.90 21.41 18.66
CA ASN A 66 14.35 21.04 19.95
C ASN A 66 14.51 19.53 20.27
N GLY A 67 15.28 18.78 19.48
CA GLY A 67 15.59 17.36 19.70
C GLY A 67 14.53 16.36 19.24
N GLY A 68 13.48 16.81 18.54
CA GLY A 68 12.32 15.97 18.19
C GLY A 68 12.42 15.22 16.84
N LEU A 69 13.22 15.70 15.88
CA LEU A 69 13.25 15.19 14.50
C LEU A 69 14.68 15.05 13.98
N LYS A 70 14.94 14.07 13.10
CA LYS A 70 16.28 13.82 12.53
C LYS A 70 16.55 14.61 11.23
N GLY A 71 15.50 14.90 10.46
CA GLY A 71 15.54 15.72 9.26
C GLY A 71 14.21 16.47 9.05
N CYS A 72 14.10 17.18 7.93
CA CYS A 72 12.91 17.98 7.63
C CYS A 72 12.45 17.91 6.16
N SER A 73 13.00 17.01 5.36
CA SER A 73 12.56 16.81 3.97
C SER A 73 11.11 16.36 3.90
N THR A 74 10.40 16.82 2.87
CA THR A 74 9.03 16.42 2.56
C THR A 74 8.99 15.86 1.14
N GLY A 75 7.87 15.26 0.72
CA GLY A 75 7.71 14.79 -0.66
C GLY A 75 6.39 15.20 -1.31
N CYS A 76 6.39 15.21 -2.65
CA CYS A 76 5.21 15.36 -3.49
C CYS A 76 5.20 14.22 -4.51
N MET A 77 4.26 13.27 -4.37
CA MET A 77 4.05 12.18 -5.32
C MET A 77 2.92 12.54 -6.29
N VAL A 78 3.20 12.52 -7.59
CA VAL A 78 2.21 12.74 -8.65
C VAL A 78 1.76 11.41 -9.24
N THR A 79 0.57 10.95 -8.85
CA THR A 79 -0.02 9.70 -9.34
C THR A 79 -1.49 9.59 -8.96
N ALA A 80 -2.26 8.86 -9.76
CA ALA A 80 -3.57 8.34 -9.38
C ALA A 80 -3.63 6.81 -9.21
N SER A 81 -2.50 6.12 -9.03
CA SER A 81 -2.46 4.68 -8.71
C SER A 81 -3.28 3.87 -9.73
N HIS A 82 -4.27 3.09 -9.28
CA HIS A 82 -5.17 2.25 -10.07
C HIS A 82 -6.18 2.99 -10.98
N ASN A 83 -6.30 4.32 -10.90
CA ASN A 83 -7.26 5.05 -11.75
C ASN A 83 -6.95 4.90 -13.26
N PRO A 84 -7.93 5.16 -14.15
CA PRO A 84 -7.69 5.23 -15.59
C PRO A 84 -6.67 6.31 -15.97
N SER A 85 -5.95 6.18 -17.08
CA SER A 85 -4.82 7.05 -17.45
C SER A 85 -5.12 8.55 -17.61
N GLY A 86 -6.37 8.93 -17.89
CA GLY A 86 -6.80 10.34 -17.98
C GLY A 86 -6.84 11.08 -16.64
N ASP A 87 -6.95 10.34 -15.54
CA ASP A 87 -6.87 10.90 -14.19
C ASP A 87 -5.41 11.14 -13.78
N ASN A 88 -5.19 11.92 -12.74
CA ASN A 88 -3.92 11.98 -12.01
C ASN A 88 -4.19 12.42 -10.56
N GLY A 89 -3.15 12.52 -9.76
CA GLY A 89 -3.27 12.94 -8.37
C GLY A 89 -2.01 13.58 -7.84
N LEU A 90 -2.13 14.17 -6.65
CA LEU A 90 -1.01 14.77 -5.92
C LEU A 90 -1.16 14.43 -4.43
N LYS A 91 -0.13 13.78 -3.87
CA LYS A 91 -0.02 13.43 -2.45
C LYS A 91 1.21 14.11 -1.85
N LEU A 92 1.08 14.64 -0.64
CA LEU A 92 2.22 15.05 0.17
C LEU A 92 2.71 13.89 1.03
N ILE A 93 4.04 13.78 1.17
CA ILE A 93 4.75 12.81 2.00
C ILE A 93 5.38 13.56 3.17
N ASP A 94 5.16 13.03 4.38
CA ASP A 94 5.54 13.67 5.63
C ASP A 94 7.00 13.40 6.02
N LEU A 95 7.44 13.99 7.13
CA LEU A 95 8.82 13.97 7.61
C LEU A 95 9.32 12.58 8.02
N ASP A 96 8.43 11.68 8.41
CA ASP A 96 8.77 10.27 8.68
C ASP A 96 8.85 9.43 7.39
N GLY A 97 8.54 10.03 6.24
CA GLY A 97 8.42 9.36 4.95
C GLY A 97 7.06 8.69 4.74
N GLY A 98 6.12 8.83 5.68
CA GLY A 98 4.75 8.33 5.58
C GLY A 98 3.79 9.31 4.92
N MET A 99 2.49 9.07 5.11
CA MET A 99 1.44 9.98 4.62
C MET A 99 1.41 11.27 5.44
N LEU A 100 1.03 12.38 4.80
CA LEU A 100 0.80 13.66 5.50
C LEU A 100 -0.12 13.49 6.73
N GLU A 101 0.30 14.06 7.86
CA GLU A 101 -0.47 14.15 9.09
C GLU A 101 -1.87 14.74 8.83
N SER A 102 -2.93 14.05 9.32
CA SER A 102 -4.32 14.41 9.03
C SER A 102 -4.68 15.85 9.41
N SER A 103 -4.02 16.42 10.43
CA SER A 103 -4.23 17.81 10.84
C SER A 103 -3.86 18.83 9.75
N TRP A 104 -3.03 18.46 8.77
CA TRP A 104 -2.58 19.31 7.66
C TRP A 104 -3.45 19.19 6.39
N GLU A 105 -4.37 18.23 6.32
CA GLU A 105 -5.20 18.01 5.12
C GLU A 105 -6.15 19.18 4.84
N ALA A 106 -6.66 19.81 5.91
CA ALA A 106 -7.54 20.96 5.82
C ALA A 106 -6.85 22.15 5.15
N VAL A 107 -5.58 22.42 5.49
CA VAL A 107 -4.82 23.52 4.84
C VAL A 107 -4.46 23.16 3.40
N CYS A 108 -4.20 21.89 3.06
CA CYS A 108 -4.05 21.48 1.67
C CYS A 108 -5.32 21.79 0.86
N THR A 109 -6.49 21.43 1.38
CA THR A 109 -7.78 21.71 0.74
C THR A 109 -8.01 23.20 0.57
N GLN A 110 -7.75 24.01 1.59
CA GLN A 110 -7.89 25.47 1.50
C GLN A 110 -6.92 26.08 0.49
N ALA A 111 -5.65 25.64 0.49
CA ALA A 111 -4.64 26.14 -0.42
C ALA A 111 -4.97 25.79 -1.88
N ALA A 112 -5.36 24.55 -2.17
CA ALA A 112 -5.74 24.09 -3.50
C ALA A 112 -6.89 24.89 -4.13
N ASN A 113 -7.79 25.42 -3.29
CA ASN A 113 -8.98 26.15 -3.70
C ASN A 113 -8.86 27.68 -3.56
N ALA A 114 -7.66 28.19 -3.22
CA ALA A 114 -7.40 29.62 -3.17
C ALA A 114 -7.46 30.22 -4.59
N VAL A 115 -8.43 31.09 -4.86
CA VAL A 115 -8.67 31.63 -6.21
C VAL A 115 -7.54 32.58 -6.62
N THR A 116 -7.16 33.50 -5.73
CA THR A 116 -6.15 34.52 -5.98
C THR A 116 -4.89 34.30 -5.15
N GLY A 117 -3.80 35.00 -5.51
CA GLY A 117 -2.58 35.01 -4.72
C GLY A 117 -2.78 35.56 -3.30
N GLU A 118 -3.70 36.51 -3.13
CA GLU A 118 -4.07 37.03 -1.80
C GLU A 118 -4.82 35.99 -0.97
N ASP A 119 -5.74 35.24 -1.58
CA ASP A 119 -6.45 34.16 -0.90
C ASP A 119 -5.45 33.09 -0.42
N LEU A 120 -4.49 32.73 -1.26
CA LEU A 120 -3.47 31.75 -0.90
C LEU A 120 -2.56 32.28 0.21
N LEU A 121 -2.09 33.53 0.11
CA LEU A 121 -1.29 34.15 1.15
C LEU A 121 -2.03 34.21 2.48
N LYS A 122 -3.34 34.47 2.47
CA LYS A 122 -4.16 34.44 3.67
C LYS A 122 -4.16 33.03 4.29
N VAL A 123 -4.46 32.00 3.50
CA VAL A 123 -4.46 30.60 3.96
C VAL A 123 -3.11 30.21 4.56
N LEU A 124 -2.01 30.48 3.85
CA LEU A 124 -0.66 30.14 4.31
C LEU A 124 -0.26 30.90 5.58
N ASN A 125 -0.62 32.18 5.67
CA ASN A 125 -0.30 33.00 6.84
C ASN A 125 -1.12 32.59 8.07
N ASP A 126 -2.41 32.32 7.91
CA ASP A 126 -3.26 31.82 8.99
C ASP A 126 -2.69 30.50 9.53
N TRP A 127 -2.23 29.61 8.63
CA TRP A 127 -1.59 28.36 9.01
C TRP A 127 -0.24 28.56 9.70
N ILE A 128 0.59 29.48 9.20
CA ILE A 128 1.86 29.86 9.84
C ILE A 128 1.63 30.32 11.28
N THR A 129 0.61 31.15 11.52
CA THR A 129 0.27 31.61 12.86
C THR A 129 -0.24 30.47 13.72
N LEU A 130 -1.14 29.63 13.20
CA LEU A 130 -1.71 28.50 13.94
C LEU A 130 -0.67 27.46 14.36
N GLN A 131 0.30 27.18 13.50
CA GLN A 131 1.34 26.16 13.72
C GLN A 131 2.65 26.74 14.27
N GLU A 132 2.70 28.04 14.55
CA GLU A 132 3.87 28.77 15.04
C GLU A 132 5.14 28.57 14.18
N ILE A 133 4.96 28.60 12.85
CA ILE A 133 6.02 28.34 11.88
C ILE A 133 6.84 29.60 11.65
N LEU A 134 8.16 29.48 11.76
CA LEU A 134 9.10 30.50 11.33
C LEU A 134 9.45 30.29 9.85
N PRO A 135 9.13 31.23 8.94
CA PRO A 135 9.61 31.17 7.57
C PRO A 135 11.14 31.18 7.56
N LEU A 136 11.75 30.19 6.90
CA LEU A 136 13.19 30.00 6.88
C LEU A 136 13.76 30.40 5.52
N LYS A 137 14.98 30.92 5.52
CA LYS A 137 15.74 31.08 4.29
C LYS A 137 16.36 29.72 3.88
N PRO A 138 16.77 29.56 2.61
CA PRO A 138 17.40 28.34 2.15
C PRO A 138 18.65 27.97 2.95
N GLU A 139 19.46 28.98 3.30
CA GLU A 139 20.63 28.84 4.17
C GLU A 139 20.29 28.27 5.56
N ASP A 140 19.17 28.69 6.16
CA ASP A 140 18.71 28.18 7.46
C ASP A 140 18.27 26.72 7.36
N VAL A 141 17.56 26.35 6.29
CA VAL A 141 17.17 24.96 6.04
C VAL A 141 18.40 24.10 5.85
N GLN A 142 19.35 24.53 5.03
CA GLN A 142 20.58 23.77 4.76
C GLN A 142 21.45 23.60 6.01
N ASN A 143 21.56 24.63 6.85
CA ASN A 143 22.32 24.58 8.10
C ASN A 143 21.69 23.63 9.13
N ASN A 144 20.35 23.62 9.24
CA ASN A 144 19.63 22.77 10.20
C ASN A 144 19.40 21.34 9.67
N CYS A 145 19.15 21.21 8.38
CA CYS A 145 18.83 19.99 7.64
C CYS A 145 19.59 19.96 6.31
N PRO A 146 20.79 19.39 6.26
CA PRO A 146 21.56 19.41 5.01
C PRO A 146 20.96 18.58 3.86
N TYR A 147 20.09 17.60 4.17
CA TYR A 147 19.27 16.90 3.18
C TYR A 147 17.91 17.55 2.93
N GLY A 148 17.62 18.66 3.62
CA GLY A 148 16.33 19.35 3.65
C GLY A 148 15.95 19.86 2.27
N ALA A 149 14.96 19.19 1.67
CA ALA A 149 14.44 19.51 0.35
C ALA A 149 13.00 19.01 0.22
N VAL A 150 12.29 19.52 -0.79
CA VAL A 150 11.05 18.89 -1.27
C VAL A 150 11.41 17.87 -2.35
N HIS A 151 11.15 16.59 -2.09
CA HIS A 151 11.40 15.49 -3.02
C HIS A 151 10.20 15.31 -3.94
N LEU A 152 10.40 15.35 -5.25
CA LEU A 152 9.34 15.31 -6.25
C LEU A 152 9.49 14.06 -7.11
N SER A 153 8.39 13.40 -7.42
CA SER A 153 8.36 12.34 -8.44
C SER A 153 6.95 12.17 -9.00
N ARG A 154 6.86 11.43 -10.10
CA ARG A 154 5.62 11.09 -10.78
C ARG A 154 5.61 9.65 -11.26
N ASP A 155 4.42 9.11 -11.52
CA ASP A 155 4.25 7.90 -12.32
C ASP A 155 4.37 8.19 -13.84
N THR A 156 3.98 7.22 -14.68
CA THR A 156 4.06 7.30 -16.14
C THR A 156 2.96 8.15 -16.79
N ARG A 157 2.02 8.72 -16.03
CA ARG A 157 0.92 9.53 -16.61
C ARG A 157 1.45 10.78 -17.32
N PRO A 158 0.95 11.11 -18.52
CA PRO A 158 1.42 12.27 -19.29
C PRO A 158 1.26 13.60 -18.58
N SER A 159 0.09 13.81 -17.96
CA SER A 159 -0.21 15.03 -17.19
C SER A 159 0.73 15.24 -16.02
N GLY A 160 1.45 14.20 -15.58
CA GLY A 160 2.42 14.29 -14.50
C GLY A 160 3.57 15.25 -14.81
N ALA A 161 3.95 15.42 -16.09
CA ALA A 161 4.99 16.37 -16.48
C ALA A 161 4.57 17.83 -16.21
N ASP A 162 3.33 18.20 -16.59
CA ASP A 162 2.80 19.55 -16.37
C ASP A 162 2.59 19.85 -14.88
N ILE A 163 2.15 18.85 -14.12
CA ILE A 163 1.98 18.96 -12.66
C ILE A 163 3.34 19.18 -11.99
N LEU A 164 4.36 18.42 -12.38
CA LEU A 164 5.71 18.54 -11.85
C LEU A 164 6.36 19.89 -12.20
N GLU A 165 6.16 20.37 -13.43
CA GLU A 165 6.62 21.71 -13.84
C GLU A 165 5.96 22.81 -13.00
N ALA A 166 4.68 22.67 -12.64
CA ALA A 166 4.00 23.60 -11.75
C ALA A 166 4.56 23.59 -10.32
N LEU A 167 4.87 22.41 -9.77
CA LEU A 167 5.55 22.26 -8.47
C LEU A 167 6.92 22.94 -8.51
N ILE A 168 7.76 22.59 -9.48
CA ILE A 168 9.12 23.09 -9.64
C ILE A 168 9.14 24.61 -9.84
N SER A 169 8.30 25.13 -10.73
CA SER A 169 8.19 26.57 -10.97
C SER A 169 7.82 27.32 -9.69
N SER A 170 6.90 26.79 -8.90
CA SER A 170 6.45 27.42 -7.65
C SER A 170 7.51 27.41 -6.55
N LEU A 171 8.30 26.33 -6.45
CA LEU A 171 9.43 26.20 -5.53
C LEU A 171 10.58 27.15 -5.89
N LYS A 172 10.93 27.23 -7.18
CA LYS A 172 11.95 28.16 -7.69
C LYS A 172 11.62 29.62 -7.41
N CYS A 173 10.33 30.00 -7.47
CA CYS A 173 9.90 31.37 -7.20
C CYS A 173 10.24 31.86 -5.78
N ILE A 174 10.39 30.95 -4.81
CA ILE A 174 10.72 31.29 -3.41
C ILE A 174 12.07 30.70 -2.97
N ASP A 175 12.91 30.29 -3.92
CA ASP A 175 14.27 29.77 -3.72
C ASP A 175 14.35 28.54 -2.78
N VAL A 176 13.33 27.66 -2.80
CA VAL A 176 13.34 26.45 -1.95
C VAL A 176 14.07 25.30 -2.64
N SER A 177 14.97 24.63 -1.90
CA SER A 177 15.64 23.40 -2.32
C SER A 177 14.65 22.28 -2.62
N TYR A 178 14.83 21.63 -3.77
CA TYR A 178 14.03 20.49 -4.20
C TYR A 178 14.87 19.47 -4.94
N ASN A 179 14.44 18.21 -4.93
CA ASN A 179 15.06 17.11 -5.66
C ASN A 179 13.99 16.50 -6.58
N ASP A 180 14.16 16.64 -7.89
CA ASP A 180 13.31 15.97 -8.87
C ASP A 180 13.90 14.59 -9.21
N HIS A 181 13.17 13.55 -8.81
CA HIS A 181 13.54 12.15 -9.05
C HIS A 181 12.97 11.60 -10.36
N GLY A 182 12.23 12.40 -11.13
CA GLY A 182 11.60 11.98 -12.37
C GLY A 182 10.54 10.91 -12.12
N ILE A 183 10.69 9.77 -12.80
CA ILE A 183 9.73 8.66 -12.77
C ILE A 183 10.16 7.64 -11.69
N LEU A 184 9.37 7.52 -10.64
CA LEU A 184 9.53 6.51 -9.58
C LEU A 184 8.18 5.89 -9.22
N THR A 185 8.21 4.73 -8.59
CA THR A 185 7.04 4.18 -7.90
C THR A 185 6.69 5.02 -6.67
N THR A 186 5.44 4.96 -6.21
CA THR A 186 5.04 5.63 -4.95
C THR A 186 5.97 5.20 -3.78
N PRO A 187 6.23 3.90 -3.56
CA PRO A 187 7.09 3.45 -2.47
C PRO A 187 8.53 3.96 -2.56
N GLN A 188 9.09 4.09 -3.77
CA GLN A 188 10.44 4.62 -3.97
C GLN A 188 10.55 6.08 -3.50
N LEU A 189 9.56 6.93 -3.79
CA LEU A 189 9.59 8.32 -3.29
C LEU A 189 9.44 8.39 -1.76
N HIS A 190 8.52 7.59 -1.20
CA HIS A 190 8.38 7.45 0.26
C HIS A 190 9.70 7.02 0.92
N TYR A 191 10.40 6.05 0.31
CA TYR A 191 11.73 5.62 0.73
C TYR A 191 12.76 6.77 0.67
N MET A 192 12.80 7.56 -0.41
CA MET A 192 13.75 8.68 -0.53
C MET A 192 13.54 9.71 0.59
N VAL A 193 12.29 10.07 0.89
CA VAL A 193 11.95 11.03 1.96
C VAL A 193 12.35 10.46 3.33
N LYS A 194 11.96 9.21 3.63
CA LYS A 194 12.35 8.53 4.89
C LYS A 194 13.87 8.52 5.05
N ARG A 195 14.60 8.17 3.99
CA ARG A 195 16.05 8.05 4.01
C ARG A 195 16.69 9.42 4.21
N ALA A 196 16.25 10.45 3.50
CA ALA A 196 16.75 11.82 3.62
C ALA A 196 16.62 12.35 5.05
N ASN A 197 15.56 11.95 5.76
CA ASN A 197 15.32 12.36 7.14
C ASN A 197 16.03 11.51 8.20
N ASN A 198 16.61 10.36 7.84
CA ASN A 198 17.26 9.45 8.80
C ASN A 198 18.77 9.25 8.54
N THR A 199 19.31 9.77 7.44
CA THR A 199 20.72 9.61 7.05
C THR A 199 21.66 10.59 7.78
N GLN A 200 22.91 10.16 8.01
CA GLN A 200 24.01 11.00 8.50
C GLN A 200 24.94 11.40 7.35
N LEU A 201 25.45 12.64 7.36
CA LEU A 201 26.36 13.17 6.33
C LEU A 201 27.82 12.77 6.51
N THR A 202 28.19 12.33 7.71
CA THR A 202 29.59 12.15 8.11
C THR A 202 29.77 10.76 8.69
N GLY A 203 30.89 10.13 8.34
CA GLY A 203 31.22 8.78 8.76
C GLY A 203 31.50 7.87 7.57
N PRO A 204 31.94 6.63 7.84
CA PRO A 204 32.26 5.64 6.79
C PRO A 204 31.07 5.27 5.91
N ASP A 205 29.83 5.42 6.42
CA ASP A 205 28.57 5.12 5.72
C ASP A 205 27.82 6.38 5.25
N ALA A 206 28.52 7.51 5.08
CA ALA A 206 27.90 8.75 4.64
C ALA A 206 27.33 8.62 3.21
N ILE A 207 26.07 9.02 3.04
CA ILE A 207 25.36 9.02 1.76
C ILE A 207 25.14 10.48 1.34
N GLY A 208 25.66 10.88 0.18
CA GLY A 208 25.48 12.24 -0.33
C GLY A 208 24.07 12.49 -0.87
N VAL A 209 23.70 13.77 -1.02
CA VAL A 209 22.40 14.18 -1.60
C VAL A 209 22.17 13.59 -3.00
N LYS A 210 23.24 13.39 -3.77
CA LYS A 210 23.18 12.83 -5.13
C LYS A 210 22.93 11.32 -5.17
N ASP A 211 23.07 10.63 -4.04
CA ASP A 211 22.93 9.18 -3.97
C ASP A 211 21.46 8.75 -3.80
N PHE A 212 20.56 9.67 -3.44
CA PHE A 212 19.11 9.43 -3.33
C PHE A 212 18.48 9.21 -4.71
N THR A 213 18.68 8.00 -5.24
CA THR A 213 18.24 7.56 -6.56
C THR A 213 17.60 6.18 -6.47
N SER A 214 16.91 5.75 -7.52
CA SER A 214 16.36 4.39 -7.60
C SER A 214 17.40 3.29 -7.37
N ALA A 215 18.68 3.54 -7.67
CA ALA A 215 19.78 2.62 -7.40
C ALA A 215 20.04 2.42 -5.89
N LEU A 216 19.87 3.47 -5.07
CA LEU A 216 20.01 3.35 -3.62
C LEU A 216 18.89 2.49 -3.02
N TYR A 217 17.64 2.71 -3.46
CA TYR A 217 16.51 1.86 -3.10
C TYR A 217 16.79 0.40 -3.46
N ALA A 218 17.18 0.14 -4.72
CA ALA A 218 17.45 -1.22 -5.19
C ALA A 218 18.57 -1.89 -4.38
N LYS A 219 19.67 -1.17 -4.10
CA LYS A 219 20.79 -1.68 -3.32
C LYS A 219 20.40 -2.08 -1.90
N GLU A 220 19.62 -1.26 -1.18
CA GLU A 220 19.24 -1.57 0.21
C GLU A 220 18.18 -2.68 0.28
N VAL A 221 17.17 -2.65 -0.60
CA VAL A 221 16.12 -3.67 -0.65
C VAL A 221 16.68 -5.02 -1.10
N LEU A 222 17.41 -5.07 -2.22
CA LEU A 222 18.01 -6.32 -2.69
C LEU A 222 19.17 -6.79 -1.81
N GLY A 223 19.95 -5.87 -1.22
CA GLY A 223 21.02 -6.24 -0.29
C GLY A 223 20.46 -6.99 0.92
N SER A 224 19.42 -6.44 1.56
CA SER A 224 18.75 -7.11 2.67
C SER A 224 18.03 -8.40 2.26
N PHE A 225 17.42 -8.43 1.07
CA PHE A 225 16.86 -9.66 0.50
C PHE A 225 17.93 -10.74 0.32
N GLY A 226 19.10 -10.39 -0.23
CA GLY A 226 20.22 -11.32 -0.42
C GLY A 226 20.75 -11.90 0.89
N GLU A 227 20.92 -11.06 1.92
CA GLU A 227 21.30 -11.53 3.26
C GLU A 227 20.23 -12.47 3.86
N LEU A 228 18.95 -12.13 3.70
CA LEU A 228 17.85 -12.98 4.17
C LEU A 228 17.78 -14.32 3.42
N LEU A 229 18.03 -14.32 2.10
CA LEU A 229 18.11 -15.55 1.31
C LEU A 229 19.24 -16.45 1.83
N GLN A 230 20.41 -15.90 2.15
CA GLN A 230 21.52 -16.67 2.71
C GLN A 230 21.15 -17.32 4.06
N ILE A 231 20.40 -16.62 4.91
CA ILE A 231 19.88 -17.18 6.17
C ILE A 231 18.91 -18.33 5.87
N VAL A 232 17.93 -18.09 5.01
CA VAL A 232 16.87 -19.06 4.68
C VAL A 232 17.42 -20.32 4.00
N THR A 233 18.38 -20.16 3.10
CA THR A 233 19.00 -21.30 2.39
C THR A 233 20.19 -21.89 3.13
N LYS A 234 20.60 -21.31 4.28
CA LYS A 234 21.80 -21.70 5.03
C LYS A 234 23.07 -21.70 4.17
N GLY A 235 23.12 -20.82 3.16
CA GLY A 235 24.21 -20.75 2.18
C GLY A 235 24.23 -21.88 1.15
N GLU A 236 23.27 -22.80 1.19
CA GLU A 236 23.08 -23.83 0.16
C GLU A 236 22.20 -23.27 -0.97
N THR A 237 22.30 -23.86 -2.16
CA THR A 237 21.32 -23.61 -3.23
C THR A 237 20.44 -24.85 -3.30
N PRO A 238 19.27 -24.84 -2.64
CA PRO A 238 18.53 -26.07 -2.35
C PRO A 238 17.81 -26.67 -3.55
N ARG A 239 17.81 -26.02 -4.71
CA ARG A 239 17.07 -26.46 -5.89
C ARG A 239 17.96 -26.53 -7.12
N GLU A 240 17.83 -27.62 -7.88
CA GLU A 240 18.39 -27.72 -9.24
C GLU A 240 17.68 -26.78 -10.22
N ARG A 241 16.44 -26.38 -9.91
CA ARG A 241 15.58 -25.55 -10.76
C ARG A 241 15.20 -24.23 -10.11
N ARG A 242 15.23 -23.15 -10.91
CA ARG A 242 14.82 -21.80 -10.51
C ARG A 242 13.31 -21.71 -10.38
N GLN A 243 12.83 -21.00 -9.36
CA GLN A 243 11.42 -20.63 -9.20
C GLN A 243 11.03 -19.61 -10.28
N LYS A 244 10.07 -19.97 -11.14
CA LYS A 244 9.53 -19.05 -12.15
C LYS A 244 8.53 -18.10 -11.51
N ILE A 245 8.69 -16.81 -11.76
CA ILE A 245 7.84 -15.73 -11.27
C ILE A 245 7.39 -14.90 -12.47
N VAL A 246 6.10 -14.59 -12.53
CA VAL A 246 5.51 -13.74 -13.57
C VAL A 246 4.82 -12.56 -12.91
N ILE A 247 5.20 -11.35 -13.29
CA ILE A 247 4.70 -10.12 -12.70
C ILE A 247 3.97 -9.30 -13.76
N ASP A 248 2.65 -9.15 -13.60
CA ASP A 248 1.84 -8.15 -14.32
C ASP A 248 2.15 -6.77 -13.71
N ALA A 249 2.84 -5.93 -14.49
CA ALA A 249 3.26 -4.60 -14.07
C ALA A 249 2.27 -3.49 -14.46
N ALA A 250 1.05 -3.85 -14.86
CA ALA A 250 -0.08 -2.97 -15.15
C ALA A 250 0.18 -1.87 -16.20
N ASN A 251 1.19 -2.04 -17.05
CA ASN A 251 1.73 -1.01 -17.94
C ASN A 251 2.13 0.28 -17.18
N GLY A 252 2.43 0.14 -15.90
CA GLY A 252 2.72 1.22 -14.97
C GLY A 252 4.20 1.42 -14.68
N VAL A 253 4.49 2.34 -13.76
CA VAL A 253 5.88 2.65 -13.36
C VAL A 253 6.57 1.46 -12.68
N GLY A 254 5.80 0.51 -12.13
CA GLY A 254 6.31 -0.77 -11.64
C GLY A 254 7.15 -1.53 -12.67
N ALA A 255 6.81 -1.47 -13.96
CA ALA A 255 7.58 -2.10 -15.03
C ALA A 255 8.99 -1.50 -15.15
N VAL A 256 9.10 -0.17 -15.06
CA VAL A 256 10.38 0.56 -15.11
C VAL A 256 11.24 0.19 -13.90
N ALA A 257 10.64 0.21 -12.71
CA ALA A 257 11.33 -0.10 -11.47
C ALA A 257 11.81 -1.56 -11.41
N LEU A 258 10.96 -2.53 -11.78
CA LEU A 258 11.34 -3.94 -11.84
C LEU A 258 12.48 -4.18 -12.83
N LYS A 259 12.40 -3.64 -14.05
CA LYS A 259 13.48 -3.76 -15.05
C LYS A 259 14.80 -3.18 -14.53
N SER A 260 14.75 -2.07 -13.77
CA SER A 260 15.94 -1.49 -13.17
C SER A 260 16.50 -2.36 -12.04
N LEU A 261 15.65 -2.87 -11.18
CA LEU A 261 16.01 -3.69 -10.02
C LEU A 261 16.59 -5.04 -10.46
N LEU A 262 15.99 -5.70 -11.44
CA LEU A 262 16.46 -6.98 -11.97
C LEU A 262 17.85 -6.89 -12.60
N LYS A 263 18.23 -5.74 -13.17
CA LYS A 263 19.58 -5.52 -13.73
C LYS A 263 20.70 -5.55 -12.68
N CYS A 264 20.42 -5.15 -11.44
CA CYS A 264 21.38 -5.14 -10.35
C CYS A 264 21.12 -6.22 -9.29
N ALA A 265 20.14 -7.10 -9.50
CA ALA A 265 19.73 -8.13 -8.54
C ALA A 265 20.88 -9.06 -8.15
N ASP A 266 21.65 -9.56 -9.10
CA ASP A 266 22.77 -10.46 -8.81
C ASP A 266 23.92 -9.74 -8.10
N GLU A 267 24.25 -8.51 -8.49
CA GLU A 267 25.27 -7.73 -7.79
C GLU A 267 24.88 -7.50 -6.33
N CYS A 268 23.64 -7.06 -6.09
CA CYS A 268 23.16 -6.74 -4.75
C CYS A 268 22.99 -7.98 -3.86
N THR A 269 22.74 -9.15 -4.45
CA THR A 269 22.46 -10.39 -3.71
C THR A 269 23.62 -11.39 -3.74
N SER A 270 24.80 -10.99 -4.23
CA SER A 270 25.96 -11.90 -4.41
C SER A 270 25.65 -13.11 -5.29
N GLY A 271 24.81 -12.91 -6.32
CA GLY A 271 24.46 -13.89 -7.35
C GLY A 271 23.53 -15.02 -6.89
N ILE A 272 22.95 -14.94 -5.67
CA ILE A 272 21.98 -15.94 -5.22
C ILE A 272 20.61 -15.73 -5.89
N PHE A 273 20.27 -14.50 -6.29
CA PHE A 273 19.00 -14.18 -6.92
C PHE A 273 18.77 -15.00 -8.20
N SER A 274 19.65 -14.90 -9.19
CA SER A 274 19.47 -15.61 -10.47
C SER A 274 19.63 -17.13 -10.37
N LYS A 275 20.18 -17.65 -9.26
CA LYS A 275 20.21 -19.09 -8.97
C LYS A 275 18.87 -19.60 -8.44
N LEU A 276 18.10 -18.75 -7.78
CA LEU A 276 16.83 -19.13 -7.16
C LEU A 276 15.62 -18.72 -8.00
N PHE A 277 15.70 -17.62 -8.74
CA PHE A 277 14.54 -17.00 -9.38
C PHE A 277 14.75 -16.78 -10.88
N ASP A 278 13.66 -16.94 -11.63
CA ASP A 278 13.53 -16.55 -13.03
C ASP A 278 12.28 -15.67 -13.17
N VAL A 279 12.46 -14.39 -13.49
CA VAL A 279 11.39 -13.39 -13.43
C VAL A 279 11.03 -12.90 -14.82
N ASP A 280 9.77 -13.08 -15.21
CA ASP A 280 9.18 -12.47 -16.39
C ASP A 280 8.25 -11.33 -16.00
N VAL A 281 8.29 -10.23 -16.76
CA VAL A 281 7.40 -9.09 -16.58
C VAL A 281 6.48 -9.01 -17.79
N VAL A 282 5.18 -8.95 -17.54
CA VAL A 282 4.13 -8.75 -18.56
C VAL A 282 3.41 -7.43 -18.29
N HIS A 283 2.69 -6.90 -19.29
CA HIS A 283 2.12 -5.55 -19.24
C HIS A 283 3.18 -4.50 -18.84
N ASP A 284 4.21 -4.35 -19.67
CA ASP A 284 5.36 -3.50 -19.41
C ASP A 284 5.50 -2.34 -20.41
N CYS A 285 4.44 -2.05 -21.18
CA CYS A 285 4.40 -0.98 -22.17
C CYS A 285 4.02 0.35 -21.49
N VAL A 286 5.04 1.15 -21.17
CA VAL A 286 4.85 2.44 -20.47
C VAL A 286 4.74 3.63 -21.42
N GLU A 287 4.99 3.39 -22.72
CA GLU A 287 4.93 4.40 -23.78
C GLU A 287 3.50 4.64 -24.27
N ASP A 288 2.67 3.59 -24.32
CA ASP A 288 1.24 3.71 -24.62
C ASP A 288 0.45 4.01 -23.35
N ILE A 289 0.05 5.27 -23.22
CA ILE A 289 -0.64 5.78 -22.04
C ILE A 289 -2.05 5.20 -21.89
N THR A 290 -2.63 4.64 -22.95
CA THR A 290 -4.02 4.14 -22.93
C THR A 290 -4.13 2.78 -22.27
N VAL A 291 -3.02 2.06 -22.15
CA VAL A 291 -2.99 0.69 -21.60
C VAL A 291 -2.68 0.63 -20.10
N LEU A 292 -2.34 1.76 -19.46
CA LEU A 292 -2.13 1.84 -18.01
C LEU A 292 -3.38 1.38 -17.25
N ASN A 293 -3.23 0.34 -16.41
CA ASN A 293 -4.30 -0.33 -15.66
C ASN A 293 -5.46 -0.86 -16.52
N HIS A 294 -5.31 -0.94 -17.84
CA HIS A 294 -6.41 -1.33 -18.73
C HIS A 294 -6.55 -2.86 -18.77
N MET A 295 -7.54 -3.38 -18.04
CA MET A 295 -7.83 -4.84 -17.96
C MET A 295 -6.64 -5.66 -17.41
N CYS A 296 -5.78 -5.03 -16.61
CA CYS A 296 -4.59 -5.60 -16.00
C CYS A 296 -4.30 -4.96 -14.64
N GLY A 297 -3.35 -5.52 -13.90
CA GLY A 297 -2.91 -4.99 -12.61
C GLY A 297 -3.79 -5.35 -11.41
N ALA A 298 -3.31 -5.04 -10.21
CA ALA A 298 -3.86 -5.53 -8.95
C ALA A 298 -5.34 -5.19 -8.75
N ASP A 299 -5.75 -3.94 -9.00
CA ASP A 299 -7.13 -3.51 -8.78
C ASP A 299 -8.13 -4.24 -9.70
N PHE A 300 -7.78 -4.39 -10.99
CA PHE A 300 -8.61 -5.12 -11.95
C PHE A 300 -8.69 -6.60 -11.59
N THR A 301 -7.53 -7.24 -11.42
CA THR A 301 -7.43 -8.70 -11.23
C THR A 301 -8.00 -9.15 -9.89
N GLN A 302 -7.86 -8.35 -8.82
CA GLN A 302 -8.49 -8.60 -7.52
C GLN A 302 -10.02 -8.57 -7.62
N LYS A 303 -10.59 -7.57 -8.32
CA LYS A 303 -12.04 -7.46 -8.53
C LYS A 303 -12.58 -8.56 -9.44
N ALA A 304 -11.84 -8.91 -10.48
CA ALA A 304 -12.19 -9.98 -11.41
C ALA A 304 -11.99 -11.38 -10.81
N ARG A 305 -11.21 -11.50 -9.73
CA ARG A 305 -10.79 -12.76 -9.08
C ARG A 305 -10.07 -13.73 -10.02
N HIS A 306 -9.40 -13.21 -11.04
CA HIS A 306 -8.57 -13.98 -11.97
C HIS A 306 -7.47 -13.07 -12.56
N PRO A 307 -6.34 -13.62 -13.06
CA PRO A 307 -5.31 -12.82 -13.70
C PRO A 307 -5.80 -12.23 -15.02
N SER A 308 -5.07 -11.24 -15.52
CA SER A 308 -5.32 -10.57 -16.80
C SER A 308 -5.23 -11.53 -17.99
N GLY A 309 -5.90 -11.19 -19.09
CA GLY A 309 -5.98 -12.05 -20.27
C GLY A 309 -4.62 -12.32 -20.92
N GLU A 310 -3.69 -11.36 -20.88
CA GLU A 310 -2.32 -11.56 -21.37
C GLU A 310 -1.52 -12.48 -20.45
N THR A 311 -1.67 -12.38 -19.13
CA THR A 311 -1.07 -13.32 -18.18
C THR A 311 -1.56 -14.75 -18.41
N LYS A 312 -2.87 -14.94 -18.66
CA LYS A 312 -3.43 -16.26 -19.04
C LYS A 312 -2.85 -16.78 -20.36
N LYS A 313 -2.65 -15.91 -21.36
CA LYS A 313 -2.00 -16.28 -22.63
C LYS A 313 -0.53 -16.65 -22.43
N TRP A 314 0.19 -15.91 -21.57
CA TRP A 314 1.55 -16.23 -21.19
C TRP A 314 1.61 -17.61 -20.54
N ALA A 315 0.71 -17.89 -19.60
CA ALA A 315 0.61 -19.19 -18.93
C ALA A 315 0.39 -20.32 -19.94
N ALA A 316 -0.61 -20.19 -20.82
CA ALA A 316 -0.89 -21.18 -21.86
C ALA A 316 0.27 -21.43 -22.84
N ALA A 317 1.15 -20.45 -23.05
CA ALA A 317 2.29 -20.56 -23.96
C ALA A 317 3.56 -21.13 -23.31
N ASN A 318 3.73 -20.96 -21.99
CA ASN A 318 4.98 -21.27 -21.29
C ASN A 318 4.87 -22.42 -20.29
N GLU A 319 3.67 -22.70 -19.77
CA GLU A 319 3.46 -23.86 -18.91
C GLU A 319 3.57 -25.15 -19.73
N LYS A 320 4.43 -26.06 -19.28
CA LYS A 320 4.66 -27.33 -19.97
C LYS A 320 3.35 -28.12 -20.05
N PRO A 321 3.02 -28.74 -21.20
CA PRO A 321 1.88 -29.65 -21.29
C PRO A 321 2.02 -30.76 -20.24
N ARG A 322 0.91 -31.15 -19.62
CA ARG A 322 0.89 -32.33 -18.76
C ARG A 322 1.46 -33.50 -19.55
N ALA A 323 2.41 -34.23 -18.95
CA ALA A 323 2.68 -35.59 -19.40
C ALA A 323 1.35 -36.33 -19.25
N SER A 324 0.72 -36.71 -20.37
CA SER A 324 -0.58 -37.37 -20.33
C SER A 324 -0.47 -38.58 -19.42
N CYS A 325 -1.21 -38.59 -18.31
CA CYS A 325 -1.42 -39.80 -17.55
C CYS A 325 -2.15 -40.78 -18.48
N ALA A 326 -1.40 -41.65 -19.15
CA ALA A 326 -1.99 -42.79 -19.82
C ALA A 326 -2.73 -43.58 -18.74
N ALA A 327 -4.05 -43.69 -18.89
CA ALA A 327 -4.91 -44.39 -17.96
C ALA A 327 -4.43 -45.85 -17.82
N GLY A 328 -3.81 -46.20 -16.70
CA GLY A 328 -3.52 -47.61 -16.41
C GLY A 328 -2.38 -47.95 -15.45
N GLU A 329 -1.43 -47.06 -15.15
CA GLU A 329 -0.29 -47.44 -14.29
C GLU A 329 -0.18 -46.58 -13.02
N PRO A 330 -0.08 -47.20 -11.83
CA PRO A 330 0.21 -46.48 -10.59
C PRO A 330 1.71 -46.12 -10.59
N GLN A 331 2.06 -44.95 -11.12
CA GLN A 331 3.40 -44.40 -10.94
C GLN A 331 3.51 -43.75 -9.56
N GLN A 332 4.43 -44.27 -8.75
CA GLN A 332 5.05 -43.49 -7.68
C GLN A 332 5.62 -42.22 -8.34
N ARG A 333 5.01 -41.05 -8.10
CA ARG A 333 5.59 -39.76 -8.52
C ARG A 333 7.00 -39.70 -7.93
N ARG A 334 8.02 -39.59 -8.77
CA ARG A 334 9.39 -39.33 -8.29
C ARG A 334 9.45 -37.87 -7.86
N GLU A 335 10.34 -37.52 -6.94
CA GLU A 335 10.61 -36.11 -6.59
C GLU A 335 11.04 -35.29 -7.84
N GLU A 336 11.55 -35.95 -8.87
CA GLU A 336 11.90 -35.38 -10.19
C GLU A 336 10.68 -35.00 -11.05
N ASP A 337 9.47 -35.45 -10.68
CA ASP A 337 8.19 -35.17 -11.37
C ASP A 337 7.41 -34.01 -10.73
N GLU A 338 7.98 -33.27 -9.77
CA GLU A 338 7.34 -32.06 -9.24
C GLU A 338 7.18 -31.03 -10.38
N GLU A 339 5.94 -30.86 -10.84
CA GLU A 339 5.58 -29.85 -11.83
C GLU A 339 6.12 -28.49 -11.39
N GLU A 340 6.67 -27.73 -12.35
CA GLU A 340 7.09 -26.36 -12.08
C GLU A 340 5.86 -25.52 -11.76
N GLU A 341 5.68 -25.24 -10.48
CA GLU A 341 4.72 -24.24 -10.05
C GLU A 341 5.24 -22.86 -10.44
N ILE A 342 4.42 -22.08 -11.13
CA ILE A 342 4.74 -20.70 -11.53
C ILE A 342 4.00 -19.75 -10.58
N HIS A 343 4.73 -18.78 -10.05
CA HIS A 343 4.18 -17.78 -9.13
C HIS A 343 3.75 -16.54 -9.90
N TYR A 344 2.45 -16.24 -9.90
CA TYR A 344 1.89 -15.08 -10.62
C TYR A 344 1.56 -13.95 -9.65
N TYR A 345 2.06 -12.75 -9.93
CA TYR A 345 1.76 -11.52 -9.19
C TYR A 345 1.20 -10.45 -10.12
N SER A 346 0.41 -9.54 -9.56
CA SER A 346 -0.10 -8.35 -10.27
C SER A 346 0.08 -7.11 -9.39
N LEU A 347 0.79 -6.12 -9.93
CA LEU A 347 1.00 -4.82 -9.31
C LEU A 347 -0.07 -3.84 -9.78
N ASP A 348 -0.30 -2.73 -9.08
CA ASP A 348 -1.04 -1.59 -9.63
C ASP A 348 -0.14 -0.54 -10.30
N GLY A 349 -0.75 0.47 -10.93
CA GLY A 349 -0.05 1.42 -11.79
C GLY A 349 1.12 2.19 -11.16
N ASP A 350 1.09 2.45 -9.85
CA ASP A 350 2.18 3.08 -9.08
C ASP A 350 2.94 2.13 -8.14
N ALA A 351 2.65 0.83 -8.25
CA ALA A 351 3.27 -0.28 -7.51
C ALA A 351 3.19 -0.13 -5.97
N ASP A 352 2.04 0.31 -5.45
CA ASP A 352 1.75 0.34 -4.00
C ASP A 352 0.84 -0.82 -3.54
N ARG A 353 0.36 -1.64 -4.48
CA ARG A 353 -0.43 -2.87 -4.22
C ARG A 353 0.11 -4.07 -4.96
N VAL A 354 0.00 -5.24 -4.32
CA VAL A 354 0.22 -6.54 -4.96
C VAL A 354 -0.87 -7.54 -4.59
N VAL A 355 -1.31 -8.33 -5.57
CA VAL A 355 -2.05 -9.57 -5.36
C VAL A 355 -1.37 -10.70 -6.13
N ALA A 356 -1.62 -11.94 -5.73
CA ALA A 356 -1.05 -13.13 -6.37
C ALA A 356 -2.14 -14.09 -6.87
N PHE A 357 -1.75 -15.01 -7.75
CA PHE A 357 -2.64 -16.03 -8.30
C PHE A 357 -1.98 -17.41 -8.35
N TYR A 358 -2.71 -18.42 -7.88
CA TYR A 358 -2.36 -19.83 -8.09
C TYR A 358 -3.16 -20.40 -9.26
N HIS A 359 -2.47 -20.96 -10.26
CA HIS A 359 -3.09 -21.68 -11.37
C HIS A 359 -3.28 -23.15 -10.99
N ASP A 360 -4.53 -23.54 -10.71
CA ASP A 360 -4.87 -24.91 -10.31
C ASP A 360 -5.16 -25.77 -11.54
N ARG A 361 -4.07 -26.19 -12.18
CA ARG A 361 -4.10 -27.08 -13.35
C ARG A 361 -4.67 -28.46 -13.02
N ASP A 362 -4.73 -28.82 -11.74
CA ASP A 362 -5.40 -30.05 -11.27
C ASP A 362 -6.92 -29.95 -11.38
N ALA A 363 -7.49 -28.79 -11.09
CA ALA A 363 -8.91 -28.53 -11.21
C ALA A 363 -9.36 -28.18 -12.65
N GLY A 364 -8.47 -27.63 -13.48
CA GLY A 364 -8.73 -27.39 -14.91
C GLY A 364 -7.84 -26.30 -15.53
N ASP A 365 -7.83 -26.20 -16.86
CA ASP A 365 -6.91 -25.32 -17.62
C ASP A 365 -7.16 -23.81 -17.45
N ASP A 366 -8.27 -23.40 -16.81
CA ASP A 366 -8.57 -21.99 -16.50
C ASP A 366 -9.09 -21.83 -15.06
N VAL A 367 -8.59 -22.63 -14.13
CA VAL A 367 -8.94 -22.52 -12.70
C VAL A 367 -7.88 -21.72 -11.97
N TRP A 368 -8.25 -20.51 -11.54
CA TRP A 368 -7.35 -19.57 -10.88
C TRP A 368 -7.85 -19.23 -9.48
N TRP A 369 -6.94 -19.23 -8.52
CA TRP A 369 -7.23 -18.84 -7.14
C TRP A 369 -6.52 -17.54 -6.80
N LEU A 370 -7.29 -16.58 -6.30
CA LEU A 370 -6.78 -15.30 -5.83
C LEU A 370 -6.11 -15.43 -4.46
N LEU A 371 -4.90 -14.91 -4.36
CA LEU A 371 -4.12 -14.72 -3.14
C LEU A 371 -4.03 -13.21 -2.89
N ASP A 372 -5.06 -12.65 -2.26
CA ASP A 372 -5.20 -11.21 -2.05
C ASP A 372 -4.44 -10.69 -0.81
N GLY A 373 -4.65 -9.43 -0.43
CA GLY A 373 -3.95 -8.84 0.71
C GLY A 373 -4.17 -9.57 2.04
N ASP A 374 -5.34 -10.19 2.28
CA ASP A 374 -5.55 -10.99 3.49
C ASP A 374 -4.66 -12.24 3.49
N ARG A 375 -4.49 -12.88 2.32
CA ARG A 375 -3.59 -14.03 2.14
C ARG A 375 -2.12 -13.66 2.31
N ILE A 376 -1.72 -12.49 1.81
CA ILE A 376 -0.37 -11.94 2.01
C ILE A 376 -0.13 -11.64 3.50
N SER A 377 -1.09 -11.02 4.19
CA SER A 377 -0.97 -10.76 5.63
C SER A 377 -0.76 -12.04 6.45
N ILE A 378 -1.43 -13.13 6.09
CA ILE A 378 -1.28 -14.44 6.72
C ILE A 378 0.07 -15.07 6.40
N LEU A 379 0.59 -14.88 5.18
CA LEU A 379 1.94 -15.33 4.81
C LEU A 379 3.00 -14.65 5.70
N TYR A 380 2.90 -13.33 5.90
CA TYR A 380 3.75 -12.61 6.85
C TYR A 380 3.56 -13.08 8.29
N ALA A 381 2.32 -13.30 8.74
CA ALA A 381 2.05 -13.79 10.09
C ALA A 381 2.66 -15.19 10.33
N LEU A 382 2.62 -16.07 9.33
CA LEU A 382 3.31 -17.36 9.34
C LEU A 382 4.84 -17.20 9.41
N ALA A 383 5.40 -16.29 8.62
CA ALA A 383 6.83 -16.00 8.63
C ALA A 383 7.31 -15.52 10.01
N LEU A 384 6.56 -14.59 10.61
CA LEU A 384 6.82 -14.10 11.96
C LEU A 384 6.75 -15.23 12.97
N ARG A 385 5.74 -16.11 12.89
CA ARG A 385 5.68 -17.29 13.77
C ARG A 385 6.83 -18.26 13.56
N HIS A 386 7.30 -18.43 12.33
CA HIS A 386 8.44 -19.27 12.01
C HIS A 386 9.75 -18.73 12.58
N TRP A 387 10.06 -17.44 12.36
CA TRP A 387 11.34 -16.85 12.79
C TRP A 387 11.36 -16.41 14.26
N VAL A 388 10.25 -15.91 14.79
CA VAL A 388 10.15 -15.39 16.16
C VAL A 388 9.78 -16.48 17.16
N GLY A 389 9.04 -17.50 16.72
CA GLY A 389 8.55 -18.59 17.56
C GLY A 389 7.42 -18.17 18.51
N SER A 390 6.73 -19.15 19.09
CA SER A 390 5.56 -18.90 19.95
C SER A 390 5.87 -18.08 21.20
N GLU A 391 7.03 -18.30 21.83
CA GLU A 391 7.44 -17.53 23.00
C GLU A 391 7.85 -16.11 22.64
N GLY A 392 8.49 -15.91 21.48
CA GLY A 392 8.80 -14.58 20.97
C GLY A 392 7.54 -13.78 20.58
N ILE A 393 6.51 -14.44 20.03
CA ILE A 393 5.20 -13.82 19.75
C ILE A 393 4.50 -13.37 21.04
N LYS A 394 4.70 -14.06 22.17
CA LYS A 394 4.15 -13.60 23.46
C LYS A 394 4.99 -12.49 24.08
N LEU A 395 6.30 -12.54 23.87
CA LEU A 395 7.26 -11.57 24.39
C LEU A 395 7.15 -10.22 23.68
N LEU A 396 6.89 -10.24 22.37
CA LEU A 396 6.67 -9.08 21.53
C LEU A 396 5.16 -8.87 21.34
N ASP A 397 4.69 -7.62 21.30
CA ASP A 397 3.35 -7.30 20.82
C ASP A 397 3.33 -7.47 19.29
N VAL A 398 3.04 -8.69 18.82
CA VAL A 398 2.88 -9.03 17.40
C VAL A 398 1.39 -9.02 17.06
N GLY A 399 1.01 -8.25 16.04
CA GLY A 399 -0.39 -8.12 15.64
C GLY A 399 -0.61 -8.02 14.13
N VAL A 400 -1.78 -8.46 13.68
CA VAL A 400 -2.29 -8.21 12.33
C VAL A 400 -3.45 -7.21 12.41
N VAL A 401 -3.43 -6.17 11.58
CA VAL A 401 -4.51 -5.19 11.47
C VAL A 401 -5.30 -5.47 10.19
N GLN A 402 -6.59 -5.71 10.34
CA GLN A 402 -7.53 -5.93 9.24
C GLN A 402 -8.61 -4.85 9.21
N THR A 403 -9.30 -4.71 8.09
CA THR A 403 -10.56 -3.95 8.03
C THR A 403 -11.74 -4.89 8.28
N ALA A 404 -12.94 -4.33 8.45
CA ALA A 404 -14.16 -5.13 8.52
C ALA A 404 -14.43 -5.96 7.25
N TYR A 405 -13.80 -5.65 6.10
CA TYR A 405 -14.00 -6.38 4.85
C TYR A 405 -13.19 -7.67 4.75
N ALA A 406 -12.23 -7.89 5.63
CA ALA A 406 -11.49 -9.14 5.65
C ALA A 406 -12.42 -10.33 5.88
N ASN A 407 -12.19 -11.42 5.15
CA ASN A 407 -13.00 -12.63 5.29
C ASN A 407 -12.85 -13.20 6.70
N GLY A 408 -13.94 -13.57 7.35
CA GLY A 408 -13.93 -14.08 8.73
C GLY A 408 -13.04 -15.32 8.90
N ALA A 409 -12.88 -16.15 7.85
CA ALA A 409 -11.99 -17.29 7.88
C ALA A 409 -10.51 -16.89 8.01
N SER A 410 -10.11 -15.76 7.41
CA SER A 410 -8.75 -15.21 7.55
C SER A 410 -8.49 -14.78 9.00
N THR A 411 -9.45 -14.07 9.61
CA THR A 411 -9.38 -13.64 11.01
C THR A 411 -9.31 -14.83 11.96
N SER A 412 -10.15 -15.85 11.74
CA SER A 412 -10.12 -17.10 12.52
C SER A 412 -8.78 -17.80 12.39
N TYR A 413 -8.22 -17.93 11.18
CA TYR A 413 -6.92 -18.55 10.97
C TYR A 413 -5.80 -17.84 11.77
N ILE A 414 -5.74 -16.51 11.73
CA ILE A 414 -4.73 -15.74 12.47
C ILE A 414 -4.86 -15.96 13.99
N LYS A 415 -6.09 -15.94 14.51
CA LYS A 415 -6.33 -16.09 15.95
C LYS A 415 -6.13 -17.52 16.43
N GLU A 416 -6.75 -18.48 15.76
CA GLU A 416 -6.91 -19.86 16.24
C GLU A 416 -5.70 -20.71 15.84
N ASN A 417 -5.18 -20.55 14.62
CA ASN A 417 -4.03 -21.33 14.15
C ASN A 417 -2.70 -20.63 14.47
N LEU A 418 -2.63 -19.30 14.31
CA LEU A 418 -1.38 -18.55 14.52
C LEU A 418 -1.22 -17.99 15.93
N GLY A 419 -2.29 -17.88 16.73
CA GLY A 419 -2.21 -17.34 18.09
C GLY A 419 -1.77 -15.88 18.12
N ILE A 420 -2.03 -15.13 17.04
CA ILE A 420 -1.64 -13.73 16.88
C ILE A 420 -2.87 -12.84 17.08
N CYS A 421 -2.66 -11.69 17.73
CA CYS A 421 -3.73 -10.71 17.95
C CYS A 421 -4.18 -10.08 16.63
N VAL A 422 -5.50 -9.97 16.43
CA VAL A 422 -6.08 -9.24 15.30
C VAL A 422 -6.75 -7.97 15.78
N TYR A 423 -6.35 -6.86 15.19
CA TYR A 423 -6.90 -5.53 15.42
C TYR A 423 -7.74 -5.11 14.20
N PHE A 424 -8.73 -4.24 14.43
CA PHE A 424 -9.59 -3.73 13.37
C PHE A 424 -9.50 -2.22 13.27
N SER A 425 -9.55 -1.71 12.03
CA SER A 425 -9.66 -0.28 11.73
C SER A 425 -10.74 -0.03 10.66
N PRO A 426 -11.14 1.24 10.47
CA PRO A 426 -11.83 1.67 9.26
C PRO A 426 -11.01 1.36 8.01
N THR A 427 -11.69 1.39 6.87
CA THR A 427 -11.06 1.22 5.55
C THR A 427 -10.03 2.33 5.29
N GLY A 428 -8.95 1.99 4.59
CA GLY A 428 -7.91 2.92 4.16
C GLY A 428 -6.68 2.92 5.07
N VAL A 429 -5.51 2.80 4.47
CA VAL A 429 -4.20 2.67 5.13
C VAL A 429 -3.88 3.73 6.20
N LYS A 430 -4.45 4.94 6.11
CA LYS A 430 -4.33 5.97 7.17
C LYS A 430 -4.87 5.51 8.52
N ASN A 431 -5.79 4.55 8.51
CA ASN A 431 -6.39 3.99 9.70
C ASN A 431 -5.67 2.72 10.17
N LEU A 432 -5.20 1.88 9.23
CA LEU A 432 -4.48 0.64 9.55
C LEU A 432 -3.07 0.93 10.11
N HIS A 433 -2.35 1.85 9.46
CA HIS A 433 -0.94 2.11 9.72
C HIS A 433 -0.65 2.55 11.18
N PRO A 434 -1.40 3.50 11.80
CA PRO A 434 -1.14 3.90 13.18
C PRO A 434 -1.37 2.76 14.19
N ILE A 435 -2.33 1.87 13.92
CA ILE A 435 -2.58 0.71 14.77
C ILE A 435 -1.41 -0.28 14.67
N ALA A 436 -0.92 -0.55 13.47
CA ALA A 436 0.25 -1.41 13.26
C ALA A 436 1.52 -0.82 13.91
N HIS A 437 1.73 0.49 13.80
CA HIS A 437 2.90 1.18 14.36
C HIS A 437 2.94 1.18 15.90
N GLN A 438 1.80 1.05 16.58
CA GLN A 438 1.75 0.94 18.04
C GLN A 438 2.21 -0.42 18.58
N ARG A 439 2.38 -1.42 17.70
CA ARG A 439 2.84 -2.76 18.05
C ARG A 439 4.37 -2.81 18.08
N ASP A 440 4.94 -3.87 18.65
CA ASP A 440 6.36 -4.16 18.43
C ASP A 440 6.58 -4.60 16.98
N ILE A 441 5.68 -5.47 16.48
CA ILE A 441 5.60 -5.89 15.08
C ILE A 441 4.13 -5.85 14.64
N GLY A 442 3.80 -5.00 13.68
CA GLY A 442 2.44 -4.84 13.17
C GLY A 442 2.36 -5.11 11.67
N ALA A 443 1.69 -6.17 11.27
CA ALA A 443 1.35 -6.43 9.87
C ALA A 443 -0.02 -5.81 9.55
N TYR A 444 -0.16 -5.16 8.39
CA TYR A 444 -1.46 -4.70 7.92
C TYR A 444 -1.55 -4.82 6.42
N PHE A 445 -2.65 -5.36 5.91
CA PHE A 445 -2.99 -5.37 4.49
C PHE A 445 -4.49 -5.14 4.34
N GLU A 446 -4.85 -4.37 3.32
CA GLU A 446 -6.21 -4.38 2.80
C GLU A 446 -6.34 -5.47 1.73
N SER A 447 -7.53 -6.04 1.54
CA SER A 447 -7.78 -7.10 0.55
C SER A 447 -7.42 -6.70 -0.89
N ASN A 448 -7.30 -5.40 -1.18
CA ASN A 448 -6.85 -4.89 -2.48
C ASN A 448 -5.33 -5.05 -2.72
N GLY A 449 -4.57 -5.57 -1.74
CA GLY A 449 -3.14 -5.78 -1.85
C GLY A 449 -2.25 -4.66 -1.30
N HIS A 450 -2.81 -3.56 -0.79
CA HIS A 450 -2.02 -2.50 -0.15
C HIS A 450 -1.73 -2.88 1.31
N GLY A 451 -0.45 -3.00 1.66
CA GLY A 451 -0.05 -3.28 3.04
C GLY A 451 1.44 -3.41 3.22
N THR A 452 1.88 -3.64 4.45
CA THR A 452 3.29 -3.94 4.79
C THR A 452 3.36 -4.51 6.21
N VAL A 453 4.57 -4.81 6.68
CA VAL A 453 4.89 -5.16 8.06
C VAL A 453 5.81 -4.11 8.68
N LEU A 454 5.37 -3.51 9.78
CA LEU A 454 6.09 -2.50 10.54
C LEU A 454 6.80 -3.12 11.74
N LEU A 455 8.06 -2.74 11.95
CA LEU A 455 8.87 -3.20 13.07
C LEU A 455 9.35 -1.99 13.89
N ASN A 456 8.98 -1.96 15.16
CA ASN A 456 9.47 -0.96 16.09
C ASN A 456 10.84 -1.39 16.64
N GLU A 457 11.91 -1.09 15.88
CA GLU A 457 13.29 -1.49 16.21
C GLU A 457 13.70 -1.16 17.65
N LYS A 458 13.29 0.01 18.17
CA LYS A 458 13.59 0.40 19.55
C LYS A 458 12.91 -0.53 20.55
N ALA A 459 11.61 -0.77 20.39
CA ALA A 459 10.87 -1.64 21.29
C ALA A 459 11.37 -3.10 21.21
N ILE A 460 11.62 -3.60 20.00
CA ILE A 460 12.16 -4.94 19.74
C ILE A 460 13.53 -5.10 20.41
N SER A 461 14.48 -4.18 20.18
CA SER A 461 15.86 -4.27 20.69
C SER A 461 15.94 -4.45 22.21
N SER A 462 14.99 -3.88 22.95
CA SER A 462 14.92 -3.99 24.41
C SER A 462 14.38 -5.34 24.92
N LYS A 463 13.70 -6.12 24.06
CA LYS A 463 12.99 -7.35 24.40
C LYS A 463 13.67 -8.61 23.85
N VAL A 464 14.40 -8.51 22.73
CA VAL A 464 14.84 -9.70 21.96
C VAL A 464 16.20 -10.28 22.36
N SER A 465 16.82 -9.83 23.45
CA SER A 465 18.14 -10.33 23.87
C SER A 465 18.16 -11.84 24.17
N SER A 466 17.01 -12.40 24.55
CA SER A 466 16.80 -13.83 24.80
C SER A 466 16.49 -14.64 23.53
N LEU A 467 16.22 -13.99 22.39
CA LEU A 467 15.91 -14.66 21.13
C LEU A 467 17.19 -15.13 20.41
N SER A 468 17.01 -16.11 19.53
CA SER A 468 18.12 -16.72 18.78
C SER A 468 18.89 -15.66 17.96
N PRO A 469 20.20 -15.84 17.72
CA PRO A 469 20.96 -14.94 16.84
C PRO A 469 20.34 -14.78 15.45
N GLU A 470 19.83 -15.88 14.88
CA GLU A 470 19.13 -15.89 13.59
C GLU A 470 17.87 -15.03 13.63
N THR A 471 17.00 -15.21 14.63
CA THR A 471 15.80 -14.38 14.84
C THR A 471 16.15 -12.90 14.93
N ARG A 472 17.19 -12.55 15.70
CA ARG A 472 17.65 -11.16 15.83
C ARG A 472 18.17 -10.60 14.52
N GLN A 473 18.87 -11.41 13.74
CA GLN A 473 19.37 -11.01 12.42
C GLN A 473 18.20 -10.74 11.46
N VAL A 474 17.25 -11.67 11.35
CA VAL A 474 16.03 -11.52 10.54
C VAL A 474 15.26 -10.25 10.93
N LEU A 475 15.02 -10.02 12.22
CA LEU A 475 14.32 -8.83 12.71
C LEU A 475 15.04 -7.52 12.42
N SER A 476 16.35 -7.53 12.17
CA SER A 476 17.13 -6.35 11.77
C SER A 476 17.22 -6.15 10.25
N LEU A 477 17.00 -7.20 9.46
CA LEU A 477 17.03 -7.17 8.00
C LEU A 477 15.63 -6.96 7.39
N LEU A 478 14.59 -7.54 7.98
CA LEU A 478 13.21 -7.42 7.50
C LEU A 478 12.75 -5.96 7.29
N PRO A 479 13.00 -4.99 8.21
CA PRO A 479 12.58 -3.60 8.00
C PRO A 479 13.39 -2.85 6.92
N LYS A 480 14.44 -3.46 6.37
CA LYS A 480 15.18 -2.96 5.19
C LYS A 480 14.63 -3.54 3.88
N LEU A 481 14.05 -4.74 3.94
CA LEU A 481 13.39 -5.39 2.80
C LEU A 481 12.01 -4.79 2.58
N VAL A 482 11.15 -4.79 3.60
CA VAL A 482 9.78 -4.29 3.49
C VAL A 482 9.67 -2.82 3.92
N SER A 483 8.89 -2.03 3.18
CA SER A 483 8.72 -0.61 3.45
C SER A 483 8.11 -0.37 4.82
N GLN A 484 8.69 0.54 5.61
CA GLN A 484 8.19 0.88 6.96
C GLN A 484 7.30 2.13 6.96
N VAL A 485 6.87 2.62 5.79
CA VAL A 485 6.15 3.91 5.67
C VAL A 485 4.90 3.85 4.80
N CYS A 486 4.83 2.90 3.87
CA CYS A 486 3.67 2.63 3.01
C CYS A 486 3.75 1.18 2.49
N GLY A 487 2.74 0.69 1.79
CA GLY A 487 2.88 -0.55 1.03
C GLY A 487 3.91 -0.41 -0.09
N ASP A 488 4.62 -1.49 -0.41
CA ASP A 488 5.61 -1.55 -1.49
C ASP A 488 5.47 -2.87 -2.24
N ALA A 489 4.74 -2.82 -3.35
CA ALA A 489 4.36 -4.02 -4.08
C ALA A 489 5.57 -4.80 -4.61
N ILE A 490 6.66 -4.11 -4.97
CA ILE A 490 7.87 -4.76 -5.48
C ILE A 490 8.60 -5.47 -4.34
N ALA A 491 8.78 -4.80 -3.21
CA ALA A 491 9.37 -5.41 -2.02
C ALA A 491 8.53 -6.58 -1.51
N ASP A 492 7.20 -6.45 -1.53
CA ASP A 492 6.27 -7.47 -1.05
C ASP A 492 6.28 -8.73 -1.93
N VAL A 493 6.44 -8.61 -3.27
CA VAL A 493 6.66 -9.78 -4.15
C VAL A 493 7.87 -10.59 -3.68
N PHE A 494 9.03 -9.93 -3.54
CA PHE A 494 10.25 -10.63 -3.15
C PHE A 494 10.20 -11.13 -1.69
N ALA A 495 9.55 -10.41 -0.80
CA ALA A 495 9.31 -10.88 0.55
C ALA A 495 8.40 -12.12 0.59
N CYS A 496 7.35 -12.19 -0.24
CA CYS A 496 6.54 -13.40 -0.37
C CYS A 496 7.38 -14.60 -0.82
N GLU A 497 8.23 -14.43 -1.84
CA GLU A 497 9.14 -15.48 -2.31
C GLU A 497 10.14 -15.94 -1.24
N LEU A 498 10.74 -14.99 -0.50
CA LEU A 498 11.60 -15.30 0.64
C LEU A 498 10.87 -16.14 1.69
N ILE A 499 9.64 -15.75 2.04
CA ILE A 499 8.85 -16.42 3.06
C ILE A 499 8.45 -17.82 2.61
N LEU A 500 8.03 -17.98 1.36
CA LEU A 500 7.69 -19.29 0.78
C LEU A 500 8.88 -20.24 0.83
N LEU A 501 10.09 -19.74 0.50
CA LEU A 501 11.32 -20.51 0.66
C LEU A 501 11.60 -20.88 2.13
N ALA A 502 11.46 -19.93 3.06
CA ALA A 502 11.68 -20.15 4.49
C ALA A 502 10.73 -21.20 5.08
N LEU A 503 9.46 -21.14 4.68
CA LEU A 503 8.41 -22.06 5.12
C LEU A 503 8.42 -23.39 4.36
N LYS A 504 9.25 -23.52 3.31
CA LYS A 504 9.21 -24.63 2.35
C LYS A 504 7.79 -24.86 1.82
N MET A 505 7.11 -23.76 1.50
CA MET A 505 5.71 -23.73 1.11
C MET A 505 5.59 -23.27 -0.35
N ASN A 506 4.64 -23.84 -1.07
CA ASN A 506 4.32 -23.51 -2.45
C ASN A 506 2.95 -22.80 -2.53
N PHE A 507 2.60 -22.19 -3.67
CA PHE A 507 1.34 -21.47 -3.86
C PHE A 507 0.12 -22.37 -3.62
N ARG A 508 0.17 -23.64 -4.04
CA ARG A 508 -0.88 -24.62 -3.73
C ARG A 508 -1.10 -24.74 -2.22
N SER A 509 -0.04 -24.85 -1.43
CA SER A 509 -0.18 -24.97 0.03
C SER A 509 -0.64 -23.65 0.65
N TRP A 510 -0.16 -22.52 0.12
CA TRP A 510 -0.54 -21.18 0.59
C TRP A 510 -2.04 -20.91 0.39
N VAL A 511 -2.60 -21.22 -0.78
CA VAL A 511 -4.03 -21.02 -1.03
C VAL A 511 -4.89 -21.94 -0.17
N HIS A 512 -4.39 -23.11 0.22
CA HIS A 512 -5.13 -24.07 1.05
C HIS A 512 -4.93 -23.92 2.56
N LEU A 513 -4.21 -22.88 3.04
CA LEU A 513 -4.06 -22.62 4.48
C LEU A 513 -5.41 -22.47 5.21
N TYR A 514 -6.36 -21.82 4.54
CA TYR A 514 -7.75 -21.69 4.97
C TYR A 514 -8.64 -21.54 3.73
N SER A 515 -9.95 -21.71 3.92
CA SER A 515 -10.94 -21.47 2.85
C SER A 515 -11.79 -20.28 3.22
N ASP A 516 -11.89 -19.32 2.30
CA ASP A 516 -12.79 -18.17 2.48
C ASP A 516 -14.21 -18.67 2.67
N VAL A 517 -14.95 -18.09 3.61
CA VAL A 517 -16.40 -18.29 3.66
C VAL A 517 -17.07 -17.49 2.54
N PRO A 518 -18.15 -18.02 1.94
CA PRO A 518 -18.97 -17.27 0.97
C PRO A 518 -19.35 -15.89 1.50
N SER A 519 -18.97 -14.84 0.78
CA SER A 519 -19.22 -13.45 1.15
C SER A 519 -19.86 -12.66 0.01
N THR A 520 -20.57 -11.59 0.35
CA THR A 520 -21.22 -10.68 -0.59
C THR A 520 -21.01 -9.24 -0.15
N GLN A 521 -20.66 -8.38 -1.09
CA GLN A 521 -20.53 -6.94 -0.87
C GLN A 521 -21.52 -6.20 -1.78
N LEU A 522 -22.51 -5.54 -1.19
CA LEU A 522 -23.53 -4.78 -1.90
C LEU A 522 -23.27 -3.28 -1.84
N LYS A 523 -23.63 -2.60 -2.93
CA LYS A 523 -23.77 -1.15 -3.02
C LYS A 523 -25.27 -0.81 -2.94
N VAL A 524 -25.71 -0.28 -1.82
CA VAL A 524 -27.13 0.03 -1.58
C VAL A 524 -27.37 1.53 -1.76
N ASN A 525 -28.19 1.88 -2.75
CA ASN A 525 -28.65 3.25 -2.95
C ASN A 525 -29.75 3.56 -1.94
N VAL A 526 -29.59 4.65 -1.20
CA VAL A 526 -30.54 5.11 -0.19
C VAL A 526 -30.60 6.62 -0.21
N LYS A 527 -31.71 7.19 0.25
CA LYS A 527 -31.89 8.64 0.31
C LYS A 527 -30.91 9.33 1.27
N ASN A 528 -30.63 8.72 2.42
CA ASN A 528 -29.82 9.32 3.48
C ASN A 528 -28.69 8.38 3.96
N PRO A 529 -27.63 8.13 3.16
CA PRO A 529 -26.57 7.18 3.52
C PRO A 529 -25.79 7.63 4.76
N LYS A 530 -25.64 8.94 4.96
CA LYS A 530 -24.93 9.54 6.11
C LYS A 530 -25.72 9.48 7.43
N LEU A 531 -26.96 8.97 7.41
CA LEU A 531 -27.69 8.69 8.65
C LEU A 531 -27.01 7.57 9.45
N ILE A 532 -26.31 6.67 8.75
CA ILE A 532 -25.49 5.64 9.39
C ILE A 532 -24.19 6.26 9.90
N THR A 533 -24.00 6.21 11.21
CA THR A 533 -22.69 6.37 11.85
C THR A 533 -22.27 5.04 12.44
N THR A 534 -20.97 4.80 12.60
CA THR A 534 -20.45 3.48 13.00
C THR A 534 -19.50 3.58 14.19
N THR A 535 -19.21 2.43 14.80
CA THR A 535 -18.08 2.26 15.72
C THR A 535 -16.76 2.64 15.03
N PRO A 536 -15.70 2.95 15.81
CA PRO A 536 -14.39 3.30 15.24
C PRO A 536 -13.78 2.22 14.34
N ASP A 537 -14.20 0.96 14.43
CA ASP A 537 -13.75 -0.15 13.57
C ASP A 537 -14.70 -0.42 12.38
N GLU A 538 -15.73 0.40 12.20
CA GLU A 538 -16.79 0.30 11.18
C GLU A 538 -17.57 -1.03 11.17
N ARG A 539 -17.47 -1.85 12.22
CA ARG A 539 -18.14 -3.16 12.29
C ARG A 539 -19.57 -3.11 12.81
N ARG A 540 -19.96 -2.01 13.44
CA ARG A 540 -21.32 -1.82 13.99
C ARG A 540 -21.84 -0.43 13.70
N ALA A 541 -23.12 -0.32 13.38
CA ALA A 541 -23.81 0.95 13.31
C ALA A 541 -24.16 1.46 14.72
N LEU A 542 -23.97 2.76 14.92
CA LEU A 542 -24.38 3.50 16.12
C LEU A 542 -25.68 4.27 15.87
N THR A 543 -25.92 4.68 14.63
CA THR A 543 -27.16 5.35 14.20
C THR A 543 -27.62 4.79 12.86
N PRO A 544 -28.92 4.94 12.53
CA PRO A 544 -30.01 5.27 13.46
C PRO A 544 -30.21 4.17 14.52
N GLU A 545 -30.80 4.54 15.66
CA GLU A 545 -31.14 3.59 16.73
C GLU A 545 -32.00 2.44 16.17
N GLY A 546 -31.72 1.21 16.62
CA GLY A 546 -32.40 0.00 16.14
C GLY A 546 -31.84 -0.60 14.84
N LEU A 547 -31.05 0.12 14.04
CA LEU A 547 -30.48 -0.45 12.80
C LEU A 547 -29.57 -1.64 13.12
N GLN A 548 -28.64 -1.49 14.07
CA GLN A 548 -27.71 -2.56 14.40
C GLN A 548 -28.42 -3.76 15.04
N ASP A 549 -29.47 -3.53 15.83
CA ASP A 549 -30.25 -4.61 16.44
C ASP A 549 -30.96 -5.44 15.36
N ALA A 550 -31.52 -4.78 14.33
CA ALA A 550 -32.12 -5.47 13.20
C ALA A 550 -31.09 -6.30 12.40
N VAL A 551 -29.88 -5.77 12.21
CA VAL A 551 -28.77 -6.50 11.58
C VAL A 551 -28.35 -7.71 12.43
N ASP A 552 -28.19 -7.53 13.75
CA ASP A 552 -27.83 -8.60 14.67
C ASP A 552 -28.91 -9.71 14.71
N GLU A 553 -30.20 -9.34 14.63
CA GLU A 553 -31.30 -10.30 14.53
C GLU A 553 -31.26 -11.08 13.21
N ALA A 554 -30.97 -10.42 12.09
CA ALA A 554 -30.79 -11.08 10.80
C ALA A 554 -29.62 -12.06 10.81
N VAL A 555 -28.48 -11.66 11.40
CA VAL A 555 -27.32 -12.53 11.61
C VAL A 555 -27.69 -13.73 12.49
N SER A 556 -28.44 -13.54 13.57
CA SER A 556 -28.90 -14.63 14.44
C SER A 556 -29.80 -15.63 13.72
N ARG A 557 -30.74 -15.14 12.88
CA ARG A 557 -31.58 -16.00 12.05
C ARG A 557 -30.76 -16.79 11.02
N ALA A 558 -29.82 -16.13 10.36
CA ALA A 558 -28.91 -16.76 9.41
C ALA A 558 -28.03 -17.84 10.07
N MET A 559 -27.51 -17.57 11.26
CA MET A 559 -26.73 -18.55 12.04
C MET A 559 -27.53 -19.82 12.37
N LYS A 560 -28.81 -19.68 12.74
CA LYS A 560 -29.70 -20.84 12.99
C LYS A 560 -30.05 -21.62 11.71
N ALA A 561 -29.96 -20.98 10.54
CA ALA A 561 -30.21 -21.60 9.25
C ALA A 561 -29.00 -22.34 8.68
N CYS A 562 -27.80 -22.11 9.23
CA CYS A 562 -26.62 -22.84 8.84
C CYS A 562 -26.65 -24.29 9.37
N PRO A 563 -26.24 -25.28 8.57
CA PRO A 563 -26.31 -26.70 8.93
C PRO A 563 -25.29 -27.13 10.00
N THR A 564 -24.31 -26.28 10.34
CA THR A 564 -23.22 -26.60 11.27
C THR A 564 -23.22 -25.65 12.47
N SER A 565 -22.96 -26.19 13.67
CA SER A 565 -22.83 -25.39 14.89
C SER A 565 -21.56 -24.54 14.95
N ALA A 566 -20.60 -24.81 14.05
CA ALA A 566 -19.38 -24.03 13.86
C ALA A 566 -19.50 -23.01 12.69
N ALA A 567 -20.72 -22.70 12.26
CA ALA A 567 -20.94 -21.79 11.14
C ALA A 567 -20.49 -20.36 11.48
N LEU A 568 -19.67 -19.80 10.62
CA LEU A 568 -19.31 -18.38 10.64
C LEU A 568 -20.42 -17.62 9.91
N VAL A 569 -21.04 -16.65 10.58
CA VAL A 569 -22.02 -15.74 9.98
C VAL A 569 -21.78 -14.34 10.50
N ARG A 570 -21.64 -13.37 9.59
CA ARG A 570 -21.39 -11.96 9.94
C ARG A 570 -22.01 -11.03 8.91
N ALA A 571 -22.47 -9.87 9.37
CA ALA A 571 -22.91 -8.78 8.51
C ALA A 571 -22.59 -7.42 9.14
N PHE A 572 -22.36 -6.41 8.30
CA PHE A 572 -22.30 -5.00 8.72
C PHE A 572 -22.70 -4.07 7.58
N ALA A 573 -23.07 -2.83 7.94
CA ALA A 573 -23.40 -1.77 7.00
C ALA A 573 -22.68 -0.47 7.38
N ARG A 574 -22.12 0.23 6.40
CA ARG A 574 -21.45 1.53 6.61
C ARG A 574 -21.66 2.50 5.44
N PRO A 575 -21.66 3.82 5.66
CA PRO A 575 -21.69 4.77 4.55
C PRO A 575 -20.39 4.67 3.72
N SER A 576 -20.49 4.78 2.40
CA SER A 576 -19.31 4.95 1.55
C SER A 576 -18.70 6.33 1.75
N GLY A 577 -17.37 6.40 1.83
CA GLY A 577 -16.64 7.68 1.95
C GLY A 577 -16.54 8.44 0.62
N THR A 578 -16.77 7.76 -0.51
CA THR A 578 -16.53 8.29 -1.87
C THR A 578 -17.78 8.34 -2.74
N GLU A 579 -18.86 7.67 -2.34
CA GLU A 579 -20.09 7.53 -3.11
C GLU A 579 -21.28 7.80 -2.18
N PRO A 580 -22.39 8.40 -2.66
CA PRO A 580 -23.59 8.63 -1.84
C PRO A 580 -24.41 7.35 -1.67
N ILE A 581 -23.79 6.29 -1.15
CA ILE A 581 -24.37 4.95 -0.97
C ILE A 581 -24.01 4.37 0.40
N VAL A 582 -24.72 3.31 0.80
CA VAL A 582 -24.32 2.44 1.91
C VAL A 582 -23.67 1.16 1.34
N ARG A 583 -22.55 0.76 1.93
CA ARG A 583 -21.92 -0.53 1.66
C ARG A 583 -22.42 -1.54 2.68
N VAL A 584 -22.94 -2.66 2.19
CA VAL A 584 -23.32 -3.81 3.01
C VAL A 584 -22.34 -4.93 2.72
N TYR A 585 -21.85 -5.58 3.76
CA TYR A 585 -21.05 -6.79 3.64
C TYR A 585 -21.69 -7.89 4.47
N THR A 586 -21.77 -9.09 3.89
CA THR A 586 -22.26 -10.29 4.56
C THR A 586 -21.36 -11.47 4.25
N GLU A 587 -21.23 -12.39 5.19
CA GLU A 587 -20.58 -13.69 4.97
C GLU A 587 -21.30 -14.77 5.78
N ALA A 588 -21.36 -15.98 5.20
CA ALA A 588 -21.87 -17.16 5.88
C ALA A 588 -21.19 -18.43 5.35
N SER A 589 -21.00 -19.44 6.19
CA SER A 589 -20.44 -20.74 5.77
C SER A 589 -21.23 -21.44 4.65
N ASP A 590 -22.54 -21.16 4.53
CA ASP A 590 -23.36 -21.63 3.41
C ASP A 590 -23.61 -20.49 2.40
N PRO A 591 -23.33 -20.70 1.09
CA PRO A 591 -23.52 -19.67 0.07
C PRO A 591 -24.96 -19.16 -0.05
N THR A 592 -25.95 -20.05 0.12
CA THR A 592 -27.37 -19.70 0.03
C THR A 592 -27.80 -18.86 1.22
N VAL A 593 -27.30 -19.18 2.41
CA VAL A 593 -27.51 -18.37 3.62
C VAL A 593 -26.86 -17.00 3.48
N SER A 594 -25.63 -16.94 2.97
CA SER A 594 -24.90 -15.67 2.74
C SER A 594 -25.68 -14.75 1.79
N ALA A 595 -26.18 -15.29 0.67
CA ALA A 595 -26.97 -14.53 -0.30
C ALA A 595 -28.30 -14.02 0.28
N ARG A 596 -28.98 -14.83 1.11
CA ARG A 596 -30.22 -14.41 1.80
C ARG A 596 -29.95 -13.32 2.83
N LEU A 597 -28.88 -13.47 3.63
CA LEU A 597 -28.47 -12.47 4.61
C LEU A 597 -28.16 -11.13 3.94
N ALA A 598 -27.53 -11.14 2.76
CA ALA A 598 -27.27 -9.93 1.98
C ALA A 598 -28.57 -9.18 1.64
N GLN A 599 -29.59 -9.91 1.15
CA GLN A 599 -30.91 -9.34 0.82
C GLN A 599 -31.65 -8.82 2.05
N ASP A 600 -31.56 -9.52 3.19
CA ASP A 600 -32.20 -9.10 4.43
C ASP A 600 -31.56 -7.80 4.97
N VAL A 601 -30.23 -7.73 4.97
CA VAL A 601 -29.51 -6.54 5.45
C VAL A 601 -29.69 -5.35 4.50
N GLU A 602 -29.76 -5.58 3.18
CA GLU A 602 -30.12 -4.54 2.22
C GLU A 602 -31.50 -3.93 2.54
N LYS A 603 -32.53 -4.75 2.76
CA LYS A 603 -33.87 -4.28 3.13
C LYS A 603 -33.87 -3.49 4.43
N ILE A 604 -33.12 -3.95 5.43
CA ILE A 604 -32.94 -3.23 6.70
C ILE A 604 -32.33 -1.85 6.43
N VAL A 605 -31.24 -1.78 5.66
CA VAL A 605 -30.59 -0.50 5.32
C VAL A 605 -31.55 0.45 4.60
N VAL A 606 -32.30 -0.04 3.60
CA VAL A 606 -33.30 0.76 2.88
C VAL A 606 -34.41 1.25 3.82
N GLN A 607 -34.92 0.40 4.70
CA GLN A 607 -35.95 0.75 5.68
C GLN A 607 -35.50 1.90 6.60
N PHE A 608 -34.26 1.87 7.08
CA PHE A 608 -33.74 2.86 8.03
C PHE A 608 -33.20 4.13 7.35
N CYS A 609 -32.67 4.05 6.14
CA CYS A 609 -32.06 5.20 5.44
C CYS A 609 -32.97 5.85 4.39
N GLY A 610 -34.11 5.23 4.09
CA GLY A 610 -35.09 5.66 3.09
C GLY A 610 -34.78 5.13 1.70
N GLU A 611 -35.85 4.79 0.96
CA GLU A 611 -35.79 4.42 -0.45
C GLU A 611 -35.17 5.55 -1.29
N PRO A 612 -34.31 5.21 -2.27
CA PRO A 612 -33.56 6.17 -3.07
C PRO A 612 -34.42 7.16 -3.87
#